data_AF-A0A4P7UBW6-F1
#
_entry.id   AF-A0A4P7UBW6-F1
#
_cell.length_a   1.000
_cell.length_b   1.000
_cell.length_c   1.000
_cell.angle_alpha   90.00
_cell.angle_beta   90.00
_cell.angle_gamma   90.00
#
_symmetry.space_group_name_H-M   'P 1'
#
loop_
_entity.id
_entity.type
_entity.pdbx_description
1 polymer ?
#
loop_
_entity_poly.entity_id
_entity_poly.type
_entity_poly.pdbx_seq_one_letter_code
_entity_poly.pdbx_strand_id
1 'polypeptide(L)'
;MGRPGRPGRPGQGHPAPQDPAVLARAAAAVQIGAAGALALGKAPRLSAALLAASLAPTALAANPLDSSADPRHRQRNIAETAKNASLLGGVLLASVDTEGRPGLAWRARRATRDAKRQAAHLAKEARLEARLAAKSLT
;
A
#
# COMPACT_ATOMS: atom_id res chain seq x y z
N MET A 1 -8.14 -3.37 -60.03
CA MET A 1 -9.07 -4.02 -59.08
C MET A 1 -8.27 -4.80 -58.06
N GLY A 2 -8.18 -4.33 -56.82
CA GLY A 2 -7.58 -5.02 -55.67
C GLY A 2 -8.30 -4.52 -54.43
N ARG A 3 -8.94 -5.42 -53.68
CA ARG A 3 -9.90 -5.08 -52.61
C ARG A 3 -9.18 -4.40 -51.43
N PRO A 4 -9.78 -3.38 -50.79
CA PRO A 4 -9.22 -2.78 -49.58
C PRO A 4 -9.27 -3.80 -48.42
N GLY A 5 -8.15 -3.94 -47.71
CA GLY A 5 -8.04 -4.74 -46.50
C GLY A 5 -9.01 -4.23 -45.43
N ARG A 6 -9.86 -5.11 -44.90
CA ARG A 6 -10.76 -4.79 -43.79
C ARG A 6 -9.94 -4.58 -42.50
N PRO A 7 -10.24 -3.56 -41.69
CA PRO A 7 -9.63 -3.44 -40.36
C PRO A 7 -10.10 -4.57 -39.46
N GLY A 8 -9.15 -5.27 -38.83
CA GLY A 8 -9.43 -6.26 -37.80
C GLY A 8 -10.11 -5.61 -36.61
N ARG A 9 -11.34 -6.04 -36.30
CA ARG A 9 -12.00 -5.76 -35.03
C ARG A 9 -11.76 -6.94 -34.09
N PRO A 10 -11.05 -6.75 -32.97
CA PRO A 10 -11.27 -7.58 -31.81
C PRO A 10 -12.17 -6.81 -30.84
N GLY A 11 -13.46 -7.12 -30.89
CA GLY A 11 -14.26 -7.08 -29.68
C GLY A 11 -14.06 -8.42 -28.98
N GLN A 12 -13.55 -8.43 -27.75
CA GLN A 12 -13.73 -9.54 -26.80
C GLN A 12 -13.80 -8.95 -25.39
N GLY A 13 -14.90 -9.23 -24.69
CA GLY A 13 -15.26 -8.61 -23.43
C GLY A 13 -14.34 -9.05 -22.27
N HIS A 14 -13.86 -8.06 -21.52
CA HIS A 14 -13.46 -8.11 -20.11
C HIS A 14 -13.74 -6.71 -19.54
N PRO A 15 -14.26 -6.54 -18.31
CA PRO A 15 -14.52 -5.22 -17.72
C PRO A 15 -13.25 -4.49 -17.25
N ALA A 16 -12.11 -4.70 -17.94
CA ALA A 16 -10.83 -4.09 -17.62
C ALA A 16 -10.31 -3.32 -18.86
N PRO A 17 -9.80 -2.08 -18.69
CA PRO A 17 -9.20 -1.34 -19.79
C PRO A 17 -7.91 -2.05 -20.25
N GLN A 18 -7.88 -2.50 -21.51
CA GLN A 18 -6.68 -3.12 -22.11
C GLN A 18 -5.82 -2.12 -22.92
N ASP A 19 -6.23 -0.85 -22.99
CA ASP A 19 -5.46 0.19 -23.66
C ASP A 19 -4.28 0.63 -22.76
N PRO A 20 -3.01 0.45 -23.20
CA PRO A 20 -1.84 0.86 -22.44
C PRO A 20 -1.87 2.35 -22.06
N ALA A 21 -2.44 3.21 -22.90
CA ALA A 21 -2.53 4.63 -22.62
C ALA A 21 -3.51 4.94 -21.47
N VAL A 22 -4.61 4.20 -21.37
CA VAL A 22 -5.58 4.32 -20.28
C VAL A 22 -4.97 3.83 -18.97
N LEU A 23 -4.25 2.69 -19.01
CA LEU A 23 -3.53 2.16 -17.85
C LEU A 23 -2.44 3.11 -17.36
N ALA A 24 -1.66 3.70 -18.27
CA ALA A 24 -0.63 4.68 -17.93
C ALA A 24 -1.22 5.94 -17.30
N ARG A 25 -2.34 6.46 -17.82
CA ARG A 25 -3.03 7.62 -17.23
C ARG A 25 -3.62 7.30 -15.87
N ALA A 26 -4.20 6.12 -15.69
CA ALA A 26 -4.71 5.67 -14.40
C ALA A 26 -3.59 5.57 -13.36
N ALA A 27 -2.45 4.97 -13.73
CA ALA A 27 -1.27 4.89 -12.87
C ALA A 27 -0.76 6.28 -12.48
N ALA A 28 -0.66 7.20 -13.45
CA ALA A 28 -0.24 8.58 -13.19
C ALA A 28 -1.20 9.31 -12.24
N ALA A 29 -2.52 9.15 -12.43
CA ALA A 29 -3.52 9.73 -11.54
C ALA A 29 -3.41 9.21 -10.10
N VAL A 30 -3.18 7.90 -9.93
CA VAL A 30 -2.93 7.29 -8.62
C VAL A 30 -1.66 7.85 -7.97
N GLN A 31 -0.57 7.97 -8.73
CA GLN A 31 0.69 8.51 -8.21
C GLN A 31 0.55 9.97 -7.75
N ILE A 32 -0.07 10.83 -8.56
CA ILE A 32 -0.30 12.24 -8.20
C ILE A 32 -1.21 12.34 -6.97
N GLY A 33 -2.30 11.56 -6.95
CA GLY A 33 -3.22 11.54 -5.82
C GLY A 33 -2.55 11.06 -4.53
N ALA A 34 -1.78 9.98 -4.58
CA ALA A 34 -1.06 9.44 -3.44
C ALA A 34 0.06 10.39 -2.97
N ALA A 35 0.81 11.02 -3.88
CA ALA A 35 1.84 12.00 -3.53
C ALA A 35 1.25 13.26 -2.90
N GLY A 36 0.15 13.78 -3.46
CA GLY A 36 -0.57 14.91 -2.88
C GLY A 36 -1.14 14.58 -1.50
N ALA A 37 -1.75 13.40 -1.34
CA ALA A 37 -2.27 12.95 -0.05
C ALA A 37 -1.14 12.80 0.99
N LEU A 38 -0.01 12.20 0.60
CA LEU A 38 1.17 12.06 1.44
C LEU A 38 1.73 13.44 1.86
N ALA A 39 1.91 14.36 0.91
CA ALA A 39 2.42 15.70 1.17
C ALA A 39 1.51 16.51 2.10
N LEU A 40 0.19 16.31 2.00
CA LEU A 40 -0.81 16.97 2.84
C LEU A 40 -1.04 16.24 4.18
N GLY A 41 -0.27 15.19 4.48
CA GLY A 41 -0.39 14.41 5.73
C GLY A 41 -1.68 13.59 5.83
N LYS A 42 -2.37 13.33 4.71
CA LYS A 42 -3.60 12.54 4.66
C LYS A 42 -3.29 11.07 4.49
N ALA A 43 -3.61 10.28 5.52
CA ALA A 43 -3.34 8.85 5.61
C ALA A 43 -1.90 8.50 5.15
N PRO A 44 -0.86 9.16 5.71
CA PRO A 44 0.48 9.22 5.12
C PRO A 44 1.07 7.83 4.88
N ARG A 45 0.85 6.90 5.82
CA ARG A 45 1.33 5.52 5.69
C ARG A 45 0.71 4.75 4.52
N LEU A 46 -0.60 4.94 4.28
CA LEU A 46 -1.30 4.27 3.18
C LEU A 46 -0.89 4.90 1.85
N SER A 47 -0.86 6.22 1.79
CA SER A 47 -0.41 6.98 0.62
C SER A 47 1.02 6.61 0.22
N ALA A 48 1.93 6.52 1.20
CA ALA A 48 3.31 6.08 1.00
C ALA A 48 3.43 4.62 0.57
N ALA A 49 2.64 3.71 1.16
CA ALA A 49 2.61 2.30 0.76
C ALA A 49 2.09 2.13 -0.69
N LEU A 50 1.04 2.87 -1.07
CA LEU A 50 0.50 2.88 -2.43
C LEU A 50 1.52 3.44 -3.43
N LEU A 51 2.21 4.52 -3.07
CA LEU A 51 3.31 5.07 -3.87
C LEU A 51 4.44 4.07 -4.07
N ALA A 52 4.92 3.43 -2.98
CA ALA A 52 5.97 2.43 -3.06
C ALA A 52 5.57 1.24 -3.96
N ALA A 53 4.33 0.74 -3.80
CA ALA A 53 3.81 -0.34 -4.63
C ALA A 53 3.70 0.07 -6.11
N SER A 54 3.31 1.31 -6.40
CA SER A 54 3.22 1.83 -7.77
C SER A 54 4.58 2.10 -8.41
N LEU A 55 5.59 2.46 -7.63
CA LEU A 55 6.95 2.74 -8.08
C LEU A 55 7.80 1.49 -8.27
N ALA A 56 7.47 0.39 -7.59
CA ALA A 56 8.26 -0.85 -7.64
C ALA A 56 8.49 -1.37 -9.07
N PRO A 57 7.49 -1.43 -9.98
CA PRO A 57 7.71 -1.87 -11.35
C PRO A 57 8.66 -0.96 -12.13
N THR A 58 8.55 0.36 -11.93
CA THR A 58 9.43 1.33 -12.61
C THR A 58 10.87 1.30 -12.08
N ALA A 59 11.05 1.01 -10.79
CA ALA A 59 12.37 0.84 -10.20
C ALA A 59 13.04 -0.46 -10.66
N LEU A 60 12.26 -1.54 -10.83
CA LEU A 60 12.74 -2.83 -11.35
C LEU A 60 13.03 -2.80 -12.85
N ALA A 61 12.24 -2.04 -13.63
CA ALA A 61 12.43 -1.90 -15.07
C ALA A 61 13.55 -0.91 -15.43
N ALA A 62 14.02 -0.09 -14.49
CA ALA A 62 15.18 0.75 -14.70
C ALA A 62 16.41 -0.17 -14.79
N ASN A 63 16.97 -0.35 -15.99
CA ASN A 63 18.18 -1.15 -16.19
C ASN A 63 19.36 -0.38 -15.58
N PRO A 64 19.76 -0.65 -14.32
CA PRO A 64 20.21 0.43 -13.45
C PRO A 64 21.64 0.89 -13.72
N LEU A 65 22.44 0.07 -14.40
CA LEU A 65 23.89 0.23 -14.54
C LEU A 65 24.39 -0.36 -15.87
N ASP A 66 23.60 -0.23 -16.93
CA ASP A 66 23.96 -0.76 -18.25
C ASP A 66 25.32 -0.22 -18.71
N SER A 67 26.17 -1.11 -19.25
CA SER A 67 27.55 -0.81 -19.65
C SER A 67 27.62 -0.14 -21.02
N SER A 68 26.85 0.95 -21.22
CA SER A 68 26.91 1.73 -22.46
C SER A 68 28.30 2.33 -22.65
N ALA A 69 28.87 2.21 -23.86
CA ALA A 69 30.20 2.75 -24.18
C ALA A 69 30.29 4.28 -24.07
N ASP A 70 29.16 5.00 -24.16
CA ASP A 70 29.12 6.46 -24.00
C ASP A 70 29.11 6.87 -22.50
N PRO A 71 30.15 7.58 -22.01
CA PRO A 71 30.23 8.04 -20.63
C PRO A 71 29.08 8.97 -20.21
N ARG A 72 28.52 9.77 -21.13
CA ARG A 72 27.42 10.70 -20.83
C ARG A 72 26.12 9.95 -20.58
N HIS A 73 25.85 8.91 -21.36
CA HIS A 73 24.69 8.05 -21.15
C HIS A 73 24.78 7.30 -19.83
N ARG A 74 25.97 6.80 -19.48
CA ARG A 74 26.22 6.13 -18.21
C ARG A 74 25.98 7.06 -17.01
N GLN A 75 26.50 8.29 -17.05
CA GLN A 75 26.31 9.26 -15.97
C GLN A 75 24.83 9.59 -15.75
N ARG A 76 24.06 9.74 -16.83
CA ARG A 76 22.62 10.00 -16.78
C ARG A 76 21.85 8.81 -16.19
N ASN A 77 22.17 7.59 -16.60
CA ASN A 77 21.53 6.39 -16.06
C ASN A 77 21.79 6.23 -14.55
N ILE A 78 23.03 6.45 -14.11
CA ILE A 78 23.37 6.43 -12.68
C ILE A 78 22.56 7.48 -11.91
N ALA A 79 22.45 8.71 -12.43
CA ALA A 79 21.68 9.77 -11.79
C ALA A 79 20.19 9.44 -11.68
N GLU A 80 19.59 8.88 -12.73
CA GLU A 80 18.18 8.46 -12.73
C GLU A 80 17.94 7.28 -11.77
N THR A 81 18.82 6.28 -11.76
CA THR A 81 18.77 5.16 -10.81
C THR A 81 18.87 5.66 -9.38
N ALA A 82 19.84 6.54 -9.10
CA ALA A 82 20.02 7.13 -7.78
C ALA A 82 18.78 7.90 -7.34
N LYS A 83 18.19 8.72 -8.23
CA LYS A 83 16.95 9.46 -7.97
C LYS A 83 15.81 8.51 -7.59
N ASN A 84 15.58 7.47 -8.38
CA ASN A 84 14.50 6.52 -8.14
C ASN A 84 14.72 5.75 -6.83
N ALA A 85 15.96 5.36 -6.53
CA ALA A 85 16.32 4.69 -5.28
C ALA A 85 16.10 5.59 -4.06
N SER A 86 16.53 6.85 -4.11
CA SER A 86 16.32 7.82 -3.03
C SER A 86 14.83 8.08 -2.78
N LEU A 87 14.03 8.23 -3.84
CA LEU A 87 12.59 8.42 -3.73
C LEU A 87 11.91 7.19 -3.13
N LEU A 88 12.25 5.99 -3.60
CA LEU A 88 11.71 4.73 -3.07
C LEU A 88 12.06 4.56 -1.59
N GLY A 89 13.29 4.85 -1.19
CA GLY A 89 13.73 4.81 0.20
C GLY A 89 12.91 5.78 1.08
N GLY A 90 12.67 7.00 0.61
CA GLY A 90 11.86 8.00 1.32
C GLY A 90 10.42 7.56 1.54
N VAL A 91 9.74 7.05 0.50
CA VAL A 91 8.34 6.59 0.64
C VAL A 91 8.23 5.31 1.47
N LEU A 92 9.21 4.40 1.41
CA LEU A 92 9.23 3.22 2.27
C LEU A 92 9.37 3.61 3.74
N LEU A 93 10.26 4.55 4.06
CA LEU A 93 10.39 5.07 5.43
C LEU A 93 9.08 5.72 5.91
N ALA A 94 8.45 6.56 5.09
CA ALA A 94 7.17 7.18 5.41
C ALA A 94 6.02 6.16 5.60
N SER A 95 6.08 4.99 4.95
CA SER A 95 5.05 3.94 5.10
C SER A 95 5.03 3.31 6.49
N VAL A 96 6.20 3.24 7.14
CA VAL A 96 6.36 2.64 8.47
C VAL A 96 6.34 3.66 9.60
N ASP A 97 6.51 4.95 9.29
CA ASP A 97 6.50 6.02 10.29
C ASP A 97 5.15 6.14 11.00
N THR A 98 5.19 6.26 12.32
CA THR A 98 4.00 6.39 13.17
C THR A 98 3.85 7.79 13.76
N GLU A 99 4.80 8.70 13.52
CA GLU A 99 4.78 10.09 14.03
C GLU A 99 4.51 10.15 15.56
N GLY A 100 4.95 9.14 16.31
CA GLY A 100 4.68 9.01 17.76
C GLY A 100 3.24 8.60 18.14
N ARG A 101 2.33 8.42 17.17
CA ARG A 101 0.95 7.96 17.43
C ARG A 101 0.90 6.44 17.60
N PRO A 102 0.03 5.92 18.49
CA PRO A 102 -0.17 4.49 18.62
C PRO A 102 -0.70 3.88 17.31
N GLY A 103 0.11 3.01 16.70
CA GLY A 103 -0.22 2.35 15.44
C GLY A 103 -1.46 1.45 15.53
N LEU A 104 -2.00 1.04 14.36
CA LEU A 104 -3.17 0.14 14.29
C LEU A 104 -2.97 -1.16 15.08
N ALA A 105 -1.79 -1.77 15.00
CA ALA A 105 -1.47 -2.97 15.78
C ALA A 105 -1.49 -2.73 17.30
N TRP A 106 -1.05 -1.55 17.76
CA TRP A 106 -1.16 -1.18 19.17
C TRP A 106 -2.63 -1.00 19.57
N ARG A 107 -3.42 -0.33 18.73
CA ARG A 107 -4.86 -0.12 19.00
C ARG A 107 -5.63 -1.44 19.03
N ALA A 108 -5.34 -2.36 18.12
CA ALA A 108 -5.91 -3.71 18.11
C ALA A 108 -5.51 -4.52 19.36
N ARG A 109 -4.22 -4.49 19.74
CA ARG A 109 -3.74 -5.12 20.98
C ARG A 109 -4.38 -4.51 22.23
N ARG A 110 -4.61 -3.20 22.24
CA ARG A 110 -5.30 -2.53 23.35
C ARG A 110 -6.76 -2.94 23.44
N ALA A 111 -7.49 -2.93 22.32
CA ALA A 111 -8.88 -3.34 22.27
C ALA A 111 -9.07 -4.80 22.73
N THR A 112 -8.23 -5.72 22.25
CA THR A 112 -8.25 -7.12 22.70
C THR A 112 -7.91 -7.28 24.18
N ARG A 113 -6.97 -6.49 24.70
CA ARG A 113 -6.64 -6.50 26.14
C ARG A 113 -7.80 -5.99 26.98
N ASP A 114 -8.46 -4.93 26.55
CA ASP A 114 -9.59 -4.34 27.27
C ASP A 114 -10.80 -5.30 27.24
N ALA A 115 -11.06 -5.95 26.10
CA ALA A 115 -12.07 -7.01 25.98
C ALA A 115 -11.79 -8.20 26.91
N LYS A 116 -10.53 -8.67 26.99
CA LYS A 116 -10.13 -9.74 27.92
C LYS A 116 -10.36 -9.36 29.39
N ARG A 117 -10.10 -8.10 29.76
CA ARG A 117 -10.35 -7.60 31.12
C ARG A 117 -11.84 -7.61 31.45
N GLN A 118 -12.66 -7.11 30.53
CA GLN A 118 -14.12 -7.12 30.69
C GLN A 118 -14.64 -8.56 30.82
N ALA A 119 -14.21 -9.48 29.95
CA ALA A 119 -14.58 -10.88 30.04
C ALA A 119 -14.16 -11.53 31.37
N ALA A 120 -12.96 -11.20 31.88
CA ALA A 120 -12.50 -11.70 33.18
C ALA A 120 -13.33 -11.17 34.36
N HIS A 121 -13.79 -9.91 34.30
CA HIS A 121 -14.70 -9.35 35.31
C HIS A 121 -16.05 -10.06 35.31
N LEU A 122 -16.68 -10.18 34.14
CA LEU A 122 -17.96 -10.87 33.99
C LEU A 122 -17.88 -12.34 34.43
N ALA A 123 -16.79 -13.04 34.11
CA ALA A 123 -16.57 -14.42 34.55
C ALA A 123 -16.37 -14.54 36.07
N LYS A 124 -15.78 -13.54 36.72
CA LYS A 124 -15.66 -13.51 38.19
C LYS A 124 -17.02 -13.26 38.83
N GLU A 125 -17.80 -12.31 38.31
CA GLU A 125 -19.15 -12.00 38.78
C GLU A 125 -20.07 -13.22 38.67
N ALA A 126 -20.13 -13.86 37.50
CA ALA A 126 -20.92 -15.07 37.29
C ALA A 126 -20.52 -16.22 38.24
N ARG A 127 -19.21 -16.38 38.54
CA ARG A 127 -18.74 -17.39 39.51
C ARG A 127 -19.12 -17.06 40.95
N LEU A 128 -19.15 -15.78 41.31
CA LEU A 128 -19.58 -15.34 42.63
C LEU A 128 -21.08 -15.58 42.79
N GLU A 129 -21.88 -15.20 41.81
CA GLU A 129 -23.33 -15.44 41.80
C GLU A 129 -23.65 -16.94 41.91
N ALA A 130 -22.98 -17.79 41.12
CA ALA A 130 -23.14 -19.24 41.21
C ALA A 130 -22.78 -19.81 42.60
N ARG A 131 -21.73 -19.29 43.23
CA ARG A 131 -21.32 -19.68 44.59
C ARG A 131 -22.32 -19.24 45.64
N LEU A 132 -22.90 -18.05 45.51
CA LEU A 132 -23.92 -17.54 46.43
C LEU A 132 -25.20 -18.36 46.30
N ALA A 133 -25.64 -18.64 45.08
CA ALA A 133 -26.80 -19.50 44.82
C ALA A 133 -26.62 -20.91 45.40
N ALA A 134 -25.43 -21.49 45.29
CA ALA A 134 -25.12 -22.79 45.89
C ALA A 134 -25.19 -22.76 47.43
N LYS A 135 -24.78 -21.66 48.06
CA LYS A 135 -24.84 -21.49 49.52
C LYS A 135 -26.25 -21.22 50.06
N SER A 136 -27.14 -20.63 49.26
CA SER A 136 -28.53 -20.40 49.68
C SER A 136 -29.40 -21.65 49.62
N LEU A 137 -28.91 -22.73 49.02
CA LEU A 137 -29.63 -24.01 48.87
C LEU A 137 -29.23 -25.06 49.91
N THR A 138 -28.29 -24.72 50.81
CA THR A 138 -27.81 -25.55 51.93
C THR A 138 -28.22 -24.92 53.25
#